data_AF-A0A956TG83-F1
#
_entry.id   AF-A0A956TG83-F1
#
_cell.length_a   1.000
_cell.length_b   1.000
_cell.length_c   1.000
_cell.angle_alpha   90.00
_cell.angle_beta   90.00
_cell.angle_gamma   90.00
#
_symmetry.space_group_name_H-M   'P 1'
#
loop_
_entity.id
_entity.type
_entity.pdbx_description
1 polymer ?
#
loop_
_entity_poly.entity_id
_entity_poly.type
_entity_poly.pdbx_seq_one_letter_code
_entity_poly.pdbx_strand_id
1 'polypeptide(L)'
;MKDLDWNEFFTDYAAATMHGEPGDIARFYGPGFVAASPSGSYGALNDDSFLAWLEGIQQFNARTGMTGMRPVETSEQAQVGPNHCLVLVRWGAR
;
A
#
# COMPACT_ATOMS: atom_id res chain seq x y z
N MET A 1 5.97 -11.14 18.78
CA MET A 1 5.23 -10.14 17.98
C MET A 1 3.76 -10.37 18.23
N LYS A 2 2.97 -9.30 18.37
CA LYS A 2 1.50 -9.43 18.28
C LYS A 2 1.20 -10.04 16.91
N ASP A 3 0.33 -11.04 16.82
CA ASP A 3 -0.15 -11.52 15.53
C ASP A 3 -0.76 -10.32 14.81
N LEU A 4 -0.14 -9.89 13.70
CA LEU A 4 -0.65 -8.79 12.89
C LEU A 4 -1.85 -9.34 12.12
N ASP A 5 -3.00 -8.69 12.26
CA ASP A 5 -4.12 -8.95 11.37
C ASP A 5 -3.84 -8.24 10.04
N TRP A 6 -3.36 -9.00 9.06
CA TRP A 6 -3.08 -8.48 7.72
C TRP A 6 -4.33 -7.96 7.02
N ASN A 7 -5.50 -8.54 7.29
CA ASN A 7 -6.74 -8.06 6.70
C ASN A 7 -7.12 -6.68 7.26
N GLU A 8 -6.95 -6.47 8.57
CA GLU A 8 -7.11 -5.15 9.20
C GLU A 8 -6.11 -4.15 8.61
N PHE A 9 -4.82 -4.49 8.60
CA PHE A 9 -3.75 -3.62 8.05
C PHE A 9 -4.02 -3.18 6.61
N PHE A 10 -4.38 -4.11 5.72
CA PHE A 10 -4.65 -3.79 4.32
C PHE A 10 -6.01 -3.13 4.10
N THR A 11 -6.96 -3.27 5.04
CA THR A 11 -8.21 -2.50 5.03
C THR A 11 -7.94 -1.03 5.34
N ASP A 12 -7.12 -0.76 6.35
CA ASP A 12 -6.71 0.61 6.69
C ASP A 12 -5.88 1.25 5.58
N TYR A 13 -4.97 0.48 4.95
CA TYR A 13 -4.23 0.93 3.77
C TYR A 13 -5.16 1.32 2.62
N ALA A 14 -6.21 0.52 2.38
CA ALA A 14 -7.19 0.82 1.34
C ALA A 14 -7.97 2.09 1.65
N ALA A 15 -8.40 2.27 2.89
CA ALA A 15 -9.09 3.48 3.32
C ALA A 15 -8.20 4.73 3.14
N ALA A 16 -6.93 4.67 3.55
CA ALA A 16 -5.98 5.74 3.34
C ALA A 16 -5.76 6.04 1.85
N THR A 17 -5.63 5.01 1.02
CA THR A 17 -5.43 5.15 -0.44
C THR A 17 -6.62 5.83 -1.12
N MET A 18 -7.85 5.54 -0.66
CA MET A 18 -9.07 6.08 -1.28
C MET A 18 -9.51 7.44 -0.74
N HIS A 19 -9.26 7.71 0.54
CA HIS A 19 -9.89 8.83 1.26
C HIS A 19 -8.95 9.62 2.17
N GLY A 20 -7.73 9.14 2.40
CA GLY A 20 -6.75 9.83 3.24
C GLY A 20 -6.00 10.92 2.47
N GLU A 21 -5.19 11.69 3.20
CA GLU A 21 -4.18 12.55 2.59
C GLU A 21 -2.95 11.70 2.19
N PRO A 22 -2.07 12.18 1.29
CA PRO A 22 -0.85 11.46 0.90
C PRO A 22 -0.02 10.97 2.10
N GLY A 23 0.03 11.77 3.17
CA GLY A 23 0.72 11.43 4.41
C GLY A 23 0.11 10.25 5.16
N ASP A 24 -1.19 9.98 5.01
CA ASP A 24 -1.82 8.81 5.63
C ASP A 24 -1.42 7.53 4.92
N ILE A 25 -1.27 7.55 3.59
CA ILE A 25 -0.78 6.42 2.80
C ILE A 25 0.71 6.17 3.10
N ALA A 26 1.49 7.24 3.22
CA ALA A 26 2.92 7.17 3.49
C ALA A 26 3.27 6.43 4.79
N ARG A 27 2.39 6.43 5.80
CA ARG A 27 2.60 5.72 7.09
C ARG A 27 2.72 4.20 6.94
N PHE A 28 2.26 3.63 5.84
CA PHE A 28 2.34 2.19 5.57
C PHE A 28 3.68 1.77 4.95
N TYR A 29 4.55 2.73 4.65
CA TYR A 29 5.86 2.50 4.03
C TYR A 29 6.99 2.74 5.04
N GLY A 30 8.02 1.89 4.98
CA GLY A 30 9.27 2.12 5.72
C GLY A 30 10.03 3.36 5.20
N PRO A 31 11.07 3.82 5.92
CA PRO A 31 11.86 5.00 5.53
C PRO A 31 12.46 4.91 4.12
N GLY A 32 12.77 3.69 3.68
CA GLY A 32 13.07 3.35 2.29
C GLY A 32 12.42 2.02 1.94
N PHE A 33 12.00 1.87 0.69
CA PHE A 33 11.29 0.69 0.21
C PHE A 33 11.58 0.43 -1.26
N VAL A 34 11.26 -0.79 -1.70
CA VAL A 34 11.30 -1.18 -3.11
C VAL A 34 9.87 -1.47 -3.55
N ALA A 35 9.46 -0.86 -4.65
CA ALA A 35 8.21 -1.16 -5.32
C ALA A 35 8.51 -1.87 -6.64
N ALA A 36 7.79 -2.94 -6.92
CA ALA A 36 7.92 -3.70 -8.15
C ALA A 36 6.55 -3.86 -8.82
N SER A 37 6.57 -3.81 -10.15
CA SER A 37 5.41 -3.99 -11.01
C SER A 37 5.85 -4.72 -12.28
N PRO A 38 4.92 -5.20 -13.13
CA PRO A 38 5.29 -5.82 -14.40
C PRO A 38 6.15 -4.94 -15.32
N SER A 39 6.09 -3.61 -15.17
CA SER A 39 6.91 -2.67 -15.95
C SER A 39 8.31 -2.45 -15.37
N GLY A 40 8.63 -3.01 -14.21
CA GLY A 40 9.95 -2.91 -13.58
C GLY A 40 9.87 -2.69 -12.07
N SER A 41 11.04 -2.47 -11.47
CA SER A 41 11.17 -2.15 -10.04
C SER A 41 11.91 -0.84 -9.85
N TYR A 42 11.60 -0.16 -8.76
CA TYR A 42 12.30 1.04 -8.33
C TYR A 42 12.44 1.07 -6.81
N GLY A 43 13.52 1.69 -6.33
CA GLY A 43 13.69 2.04 -4.93
C GLY A 43 13.25 3.48 -4.70
N ALA A 44 12.62 3.74 -3.55
CA ALA A 44 12.21 5.06 -3.15
C ALA A 44 12.47 5.29 -1.65
N LEU A 45 12.58 6.57 -1.29
CA LEU A 45 12.56 7.03 0.10
C LEU A 45 11.16 7.55 0.42
N ASN A 46 10.75 7.39 1.67
CA ASN A 46 9.48 7.93 2.16
C ASN A 46 9.66 9.41 2.54
N ASP A 47 9.81 10.25 1.52
CA ASP A 47 10.09 11.68 1.63
C ASP A 47 9.06 12.53 0.86
N ASP A 48 9.28 13.84 0.82
CA ASP A 48 8.39 14.80 0.15
C ASP A 48 8.16 14.48 -1.34
N SER A 49 9.14 13.88 -2.02
CA SER A 49 8.99 13.49 -3.42
C SER A 49 8.04 12.31 -3.57
N PHE A 50 8.07 11.37 -2.62
CA PHE A 50 7.11 10.27 -2.58
C PHE A 50 5.69 10.76 -2.24
N LEU A 51 5.55 11.73 -1.32
CA LEU A 51 4.26 12.35 -1.03
C LEU A 51 3.65 13.02 -2.27
N ALA A 52 4.45 13.79 -3.02
CA ALA A 52 4.00 14.40 -4.27
C ALA A 52 3.60 13.36 -5.33
N TRP A 53 4.28 12.21 -5.37
CA TRP A 53 3.88 11.11 -6.25
C TRP A 53 2.54 10.49 -5.83
N LEU A 54 2.32 10.29 -4.53
CA LEU A 54 1.05 9.79 -3.99
C LEU A 54 -0.13 10.72 -4.29
N GLU A 55 0.06 12.03 -4.23
CA GLU A 55 -0.94 13.01 -4.70
C GLU A 55 -1.33 12.76 -6.16
N GLY A 56 -0.34 12.49 -7.02
CA GLY A 56 -0.57 12.16 -8.42
C GLY A 56 -1.41 10.90 -8.61
N ILE A 57 -1.18 9.87 -7.79
CA ILE A 57 -1.97 8.64 -7.78
C ILE A 57 -3.41 8.90 -7.35
N GLN A 58 -3.62 9.67 -6.29
CA GLN A 58 -4.97 10.03 -5.84
C GLN A 58 -5.75 10.82 -6.90
N GLN A 59 -5.10 11.80 -7.53
CA GLN A 59 -5.71 12.56 -8.62
C GLN A 59 -6.04 11.67 -9.83
N PHE A 60 -5.16 10.73 -10.17
CA PHE A 60 -5.42 9.76 -11.24
C PHE A 60 -6.63 8.87 -10.91
N ASN A 61 -6.70 8.36 -9.68
CA ASN A 61 -7.80 7.52 -9.21
C ASN A 61 -9.14 8.26 -9.27
N ALA A 62 -9.16 9.51 -8.80
CA ALA A 62 -10.34 10.37 -8.88
C ALA A 62 -10.79 10.63 -10.33
N ARG A 63 -9.83 10.88 -11.25
CA ARG A 63 -10.13 11.13 -12.67
C ARG A 63 -10.62 9.90 -13.42
N THR A 64 -10.14 8.71 -13.06
CA THR A 64 -10.51 7.44 -13.71
C THR A 64 -11.80 6.84 -13.15
N GLY A 65 -12.40 7.48 -12.14
CA GLY A 65 -13.67 7.07 -11.57
C GLY A 65 -13.57 5.89 -10.61
N MET A 66 -12.38 5.61 -10.06
CA MET A 66 -12.26 4.62 -9.00
C MET A 66 -12.91 5.16 -7.73
N THR A 67 -13.91 4.43 -7.22
CA THR A 67 -14.74 4.82 -6.07
C THR A 67 -14.49 3.96 -4.84
N GLY A 68 -13.72 2.88 -4.96
CA GLY A 68 -13.28 2.12 -3.79
C GLY A 68 -12.24 1.05 -4.10
N MET A 69 -11.47 0.72 -3.06
CA MET A 69 -10.55 -0.39 -3.02
C MET A 69 -10.79 -1.17 -1.73
N ARG A 70 -10.67 -2.49 -1.77
CA ARG A 70 -10.68 -3.33 -0.57
C ARG A 70 -9.80 -4.57 -0.75
N PRO A 71 -9.18 -5.09 0.33
CA PRO A 71 -8.63 -6.44 0.28
C PRO A 71 -9.80 -7.43 0.13
N VAL A 72 -9.72 -8.31 -0.85
CA VAL A 72 -10.64 -9.44 -1.01
C VAL A 72 -10.08 -10.68 -0.31
N GLU A 73 -8.76 -10.76 -0.22
CA GLU A 73 -8.04 -11.87 0.38
C GLU A 73 -6.65 -11.41 0.81
N THR A 74 -6.24 -11.80 2.00
CA THR A 74 -4.89 -11.58 2.54
C THR A 74 -4.35 -12.90 3.06
N SER A 75 -3.13 -13.26 2.66
CA SER A 75 -2.52 -14.51 3.08
C SER A 75 -1.02 -14.32 3.29
N GLU A 76 -0.58 -14.49 4.55
CA GLU A 76 0.84 -14.57 4.86
C GLU A 76 1.42 -15.86 4.26
N GLN A 77 2.42 -15.71 3.39
CA GLN A 77 3.02 -16.81 2.64
C GLN A 77 4.22 -17.40 3.37
N ALA A 78 5.06 -16.55 3.95
CA ALA A 78 6.31 -16.97 4.58
C ALA A 78 6.87 -15.90 5.52
N GLN A 79 7.49 -16.32 6.61
CA GLN A 79 8.40 -15.48 7.38
C GLN A 79 9.76 -15.42 6.65
N VAL A 80 10.19 -14.22 6.26
CA VAL A 80 11.45 -14.00 5.52
C VAL A 80 12.61 -13.74 6.50
N GLY A 81 12.32 -13.17 7.67
CA GLY A 81 13.30 -12.96 8.74
C GLY A 81 12.62 -12.52 10.04
N PRO A 82 13.38 -12.19 11.10
CA PRO A 82 12.80 -11.90 12.41
C PRO A 82 11.77 -10.77 12.42
N ASN A 83 11.86 -9.83 11.49
CA ASN A 83 10.97 -8.66 11.40
C ASN A 83 10.32 -8.49 10.01
N HIS A 84 10.38 -9.53 9.16
CA HIS A 84 9.89 -9.45 7.79
C HIS A 84 9.13 -10.71 7.42
N CYS A 85 7.98 -10.54 6.77
CA CYS A 85 7.20 -11.61 6.19
C CYS A 85 6.82 -11.23 4.74
N LEU A 86 6.35 -12.23 4.01
CA LEU A 86 5.73 -12.06 2.71
C LEU A 86 4.22 -12.23 2.88
N VAL A 87 3.45 -11.22 2.47
CA VAL A 87 1.99 -11.28 2.47
C VAL A 87 1.50 -11.10 1.04
N LEU A 88 0.64 -12.00 0.60
CA LEU A 88 -0.08 -11.89 -0.67
C LEU A 88 -1.43 -11.23 -0.41
N VAL A 89 -1.74 -10.19 -1.17
CA VAL A 89 -3.01 -9.47 -1.08
C VAL A 89 -3.70 -9.46 -2.45
N ARG A 90 -4.95 -9.89 -2.49
CA ARG A 90 -5.80 -9.76 -3.68
C ARG A 90 -6.73 -8.57 -3.49
N TRP A 91 -6.59 -7.58 -4.35
CA TRP A 91 -7.40 -6.36 -4.31
C TRP A 91 -8.68 -6.48 -5.13
N GLY A 92 -9.74 -5.85 -4.65
CA GLY A 92 -10.96 -5.59 -5.40
C GLY A 92 -11.14 -4.08 -5.53
N ALA A 93 -11.41 -3.63 -6.76
CA ALA A 93 -11.70 -2.22 -7.06
C ALA A 93 -13.16 -2.07 -7.51
N ARG A 94 -13.74 -0.89 -7.26
CA ARG A 94 -15.06 -0.46 -7.74
C ARG A 94 -15.04 1.00 -8.14
#